data_AF-D9PFW7-F1
#
_entry.id   AF-D9PFW7-F1
#
_cell.length_a   1.000
_cell.length_b   1.000
_cell.length_c   1.000
_cell.angle_alpha   90.00
_cell.angle_beta   90.00
_cell.angle_gamma   90.00
#
_symmetry.space_group_name_H-M   'P 1'
#
loop_
_entity.id
_entity.type
_entity.pdbx_description
1 polymer ?
#
loop_
_entity_poly.entity_id
_entity_poly.type
_entity_poly.pdbx_seq_one_letter_code
_entity_poly.pdbx_strand_id
1 'polypeptide(L)'
;MGKKPYTHGLLFLTAHKASEHVIKLVQQRDKPINIISLFDLEASQIDWAKFQSKAAPVLKAKKQLRDHQKTALKHVKQGLAQADRGKLIMACGTGKTFTALKIAEELAGAGGRVLFLVPSLSLLSQTLTEWTQESDIPLHSFAVCSDSDVGKKRSQDDDSIQIFTHELRYPATTEPARLALEMGKRFDAQHMSVVLLHLPFHRR
;
A
#
# COMPACT_ATOMS: atom_id res chain seq x y z
N MET A 1 -27.09 3.56 -9.96
CA MET A 1 -26.00 4.41 -10.49
C MET A 1 -25.26 3.75 -11.66
N GLY A 2 -26.00 3.38 -12.73
CA GLY A 2 -25.47 2.54 -13.82
C GLY A 2 -25.27 3.21 -15.18
N LYS A 3 -25.73 4.45 -15.38
CA LYS A 3 -25.66 5.11 -16.69
C LYS A 3 -24.22 5.52 -17.04
N LYS A 4 -23.84 5.45 -18.32
CA LYS A 4 -22.67 6.20 -18.81
C LYS A 4 -22.93 7.69 -18.52
N PRO A 5 -21.93 8.47 -18.09
CA PRO A 5 -20.48 8.26 -18.20
C PRO A 5 -19.80 7.65 -16.95
N TYR A 6 -20.53 7.29 -15.89
CA TYR A 6 -19.90 6.85 -14.64
C TYR A 6 -19.12 5.54 -14.80
N THR A 7 -17.88 5.49 -14.34
CA THR A 7 -17.00 4.30 -14.43
C THR A 7 -16.68 3.66 -13.08
N HIS A 8 -16.74 4.44 -12.00
CA HIS A 8 -16.33 4.04 -10.65
C HIS A 8 -17.31 4.64 -9.63
N GLY A 9 -17.48 3.99 -8.48
CA GLY A 9 -18.26 4.49 -7.35
C GLY A 9 -17.46 4.56 -6.06
N LEU A 10 -17.85 5.48 -5.18
CA LEU A 10 -17.37 5.56 -3.79
C LEU A 10 -18.57 5.46 -2.86
N LEU A 11 -18.46 4.62 -1.84
CA LEU A 11 -19.46 4.46 -0.78
C LEU A 11 -18.82 4.84 0.55
N PHE A 12 -19.30 5.94 1.15
CA PHE A 12 -18.88 6.36 2.48
C PHE A 12 -19.83 5.78 3.53
N LEU A 13 -19.28 5.12 4.54
CA LEU A 13 -20.03 4.59 5.67
C LEU A 13 -19.79 5.44 6.92
N THR A 14 -20.86 5.70 7.66
CA THR A 14 -20.79 6.28 9.01
C THR A 14 -20.58 5.21 10.09
N ALA A 15 -20.24 3.98 9.69
CA ALA A 15 -19.96 2.85 10.57
C ALA A 15 -18.52 2.35 10.33
N HIS A 16 -17.91 1.74 11.35
CA HIS A 16 -16.54 1.24 11.26
C HIS A 16 -16.37 0.03 10.34
N LYS A 17 -17.45 -0.71 10.05
CA LYS A 17 -17.40 -1.90 9.20
C LYS A 17 -18.63 -2.01 8.30
N ALA A 18 -18.41 -2.42 7.05
CA ALA A 18 -19.49 -2.79 6.15
C ALA A 18 -20.09 -4.15 6.56
N SER A 19 -21.42 -4.28 6.53
CA SER A 19 -22.06 -5.58 6.72
C SER A 19 -21.79 -6.51 5.54
N GLU A 20 -21.89 -7.82 5.75
CA GLU A 20 -21.71 -8.80 4.68
C GLU A 20 -22.67 -8.57 3.50
N HIS A 21 -23.89 -8.10 3.79
CA HIS A 21 -24.87 -7.77 2.76
C HIS A 21 -24.42 -6.59 1.88
N VAL A 22 -23.83 -5.55 2.48
CA VAL A 22 -23.29 -4.40 1.74
C VAL A 22 -22.12 -4.83 0.86
N ILE A 23 -21.22 -5.65 1.40
CA ILE A 23 -20.06 -6.18 0.66
C ILE A 23 -20.53 -7.00 -0.54
N LYS A 24 -21.48 -7.94 -0.34
CA LYS A 24 -22.04 -8.78 -1.40
C LYS A 24 -22.73 -7.93 -2.48
N LEU A 25 -23.49 -6.90 -2.08
CA LEU A 25 -24.17 -6.01 -3.01
C LEU A 25 -23.18 -5.22 -3.87
N VAL A 26 -22.08 -4.74 -3.28
CA VAL A 26 -21.03 -4.00 -3.98
C VAL A 26 -20.28 -4.90 -4.98
N GLN A 27 -19.94 -6.13 -4.58
CA GLN A 27 -19.23 -7.09 -5.43
C GLN A 27 -20.04 -7.56 -6.65
N GLN A 28 -21.37 -7.53 -6.56
CA GLN A 28 -22.28 -7.95 -7.64
C GLN A 28 -22.53 -6.85 -8.69
N ARG A 29 -21.89 -5.68 -8.58
CA ARG A 29 -22.09 -4.59 -9.53
C ARG A 29 -21.13 -4.67 -10.70
N ASP A 30 -21.63 -4.30 -11.88
CA ASP A 30 -20.85 -4.21 -13.12
C ASP A 30 -19.72 -3.17 -13.06
N LYS A 31 -19.80 -2.22 -12.11
CA LYS A 31 -18.82 -1.15 -11.93
C LYS A 31 -18.19 -1.25 -10.55
N PRO A 32 -16.87 -1.06 -10.42
CA PRO A 32 -16.19 -1.10 -9.14
C PRO A 32 -16.69 0.00 -8.21
N ILE A 33 -16.99 -0.37 -6.96
CA ILE A 33 -17.32 0.57 -5.88
C ILE A 33 -16.31 0.36 -4.75
N ASN A 34 -15.62 1.42 -4.35
CA ASN A 34 -14.78 1.39 -3.16
C ASN A 34 -15.59 1.82 -1.95
N ILE A 35 -15.40 1.13 -0.83
CA ILE A 35 -16.02 1.45 0.44
C ILE A 35 -14.98 2.19 1.30
N ILE A 36 -15.37 3.31 1.89
CA ILE A 36 -14.61 4.08 2.87
C ILE A 36 -15.42 4.07 4.15
N SER A 37 -14.91 3.40 5.18
CA SER A 37 -15.56 3.28 6.49
C SER A 37 -15.20 4.44 7.41
N LEU A 38 -15.90 4.54 8.54
CA LEU A 38 -15.55 5.50 9.59
C LEU A 38 -14.14 5.23 10.14
N PHE A 39 -13.74 3.96 10.23
CA PHE A 39 -12.40 3.57 10.66
C PHE A 39 -11.33 4.08 9.69
N ASP A 40 -11.57 4.00 8.38
CA ASP A 40 -10.62 4.49 7.38
C ASP A 40 -10.45 6.01 7.45
N LEU A 41 -11.54 6.73 7.76
CA LEU A 41 -11.51 8.18 7.97
C LEU A 41 -10.70 8.52 9.23
N GLU A 42 -10.94 7.85 10.36
CA GLU A 42 -10.19 8.04 11.61
C GLU A 42 -8.69 7.74 11.45
N ALA A 43 -8.36 6.68 10.72
CA ALA A 43 -7.00 6.27 10.42
C ALA A 43 -6.31 7.14 9.35
N SER A 44 -7.05 8.04 8.70
CA SER A 44 -6.50 8.89 7.65
C SER A 44 -5.44 9.88 8.16
N GLN A 45 -4.74 10.48 7.21
CA GLN A 45 -3.74 11.51 7.46
C GLN A 45 -4.35 12.86 7.91
N ILE A 46 -5.68 13.01 7.94
CA ILE A 46 -6.31 14.25 8.41
C ILE A 46 -6.13 14.38 9.93
N ASP A 47 -5.68 15.55 10.38
CA ASP A 47 -5.68 15.95 11.78
C ASP A 47 -7.09 16.41 12.16
N TRP A 48 -7.95 15.44 12.52
CA TRP A 48 -9.34 15.69 12.88
C TRP A 48 -9.51 16.62 14.08
N ALA A 49 -8.50 16.73 14.96
CA ALA A 49 -8.54 17.66 16.09
C ALA A 49 -8.43 19.13 15.65
N LYS A 50 -7.84 19.38 14.48
CA LYS A 50 -7.69 20.73 13.89
C LYS A 50 -8.63 20.97 12.72
N PHE A 51 -9.51 20.02 12.42
CA PHE A 51 -10.42 20.13 11.28
C PHE A 51 -11.45 21.24 11.50
N GLN A 52 -11.67 22.06 10.46
CA GLN A 52 -12.68 23.12 10.45
C GLN A 52 -13.52 23.01 9.18
N SER A 53 -14.84 23.15 9.33
CA SER A 53 -15.76 23.16 8.19
C SER A 53 -15.43 24.34 7.26
N LYS A 54 -15.35 24.08 5.94
CA LYS A 54 -15.02 25.07 4.89
C LYS A 54 -13.55 25.53 4.84
N ALA A 55 -12.66 24.93 5.63
CA ALA A 55 -11.21 25.12 5.50
C ALA A 55 -10.55 23.90 4.84
N ALA A 56 -9.36 24.09 4.26
CA ALA A 56 -8.56 22.97 3.80
C ALA A 56 -8.15 22.11 5.01
N PRO A 57 -8.26 20.76 4.92
CA PRO A 57 -7.92 19.88 6.03
C PRO A 57 -6.43 19.95 6.33
N VAL A 58 -6.07 20.06 7.60
CA VAL A 58 -4.69 19.94 8.07
C VAL A 58 -4.32 18.46 8.09
N LEU A 59 -3.15 18.12 7.54
CA LEU A 59 -2.62 16.76 7.58
C LEU A 59 -1.70 16.58 8.80
N LYS A 60 -1.67 15.37 9.35
CA LYS A 60 -0.73 14.94 10.38
C LYS A 60 0.70 15.08 9.83
N ALA A 61 1.63 15.42 10.72
CA ALA A 61 3.04 15.43 10.35
C ALA A 61 3.53 14.00 10.12
N LYS A 62 4.32 13.81 9.06
CA LYS A 62 4.96 12.53 8.78
C LYS A 62 5.91 12.13 9.90
N LYS A 63 6.08 10.82 10.07
CA LYS A 63 7.00 10.23 11.04
C LYS A 63 8.43 10.68 10.75
N GLN A 64 9.17 10.91 11.83
CA GLN A 64 10.60 11.21 11.77
C GLN A 64 11.38 9.99 12.23
N LEU A 65 12.54 9.73 11.60
CA LEU A 65 13.42 8.63 12.02
C LEU A 65 13.87 8.84 13.46
N ARG A 66 13.66 7.81 14.28
CA ARG A 66 14.26 7.71 15.62
C ARG A 66 15.74 7.34 15.49
N ASP A 67 16.52 7.56 16.54
CA ASP A 67 17.97 7.39 16.48
C ASP A 67 18.41 5.97 16.12
N HIS A 68 17.71 4.94 16.62
CA HIS A 68 17.99 3.55 16.23
C HIS A 68 17.72 3.29 14.73
N GLN A 69 16.74 3.97 14.14
CA GLN A 69 16.41 3.85 12.72
C GLN A 69 17.42 4.62 11.86
N LYS A 70 17.91 5.78 12.32
CA LYS A 70 19.01 6.52 11.66
C LYS A 70 20.29 5.67 11.64
N THR A 71 20.61 5.00 12.75
CA THR A 71 21.75 4.07 12.82
C THR A 71 21.57 2.89 11.86
N ALA A 72 20.37 2.29 11.81
CA ALA A 72 20.06 1.22 10.88
C ALA A 72 20.23 1.66 9.42
N LEU A 73 19.71 2.84 9.04
CA LEU A 73 19.86 3.42 7.70
C LEU A 73 21.32 3.59 7.33
N LYS A 74 22.12 4.19 8.23
CA LYS A 74 23.56 4.40 8.03
C LYS A 74 24.30 3.09 7.79
N HIS A 75 24.05 2.07 8.63
CA HIS A 75 24.73 0.78 8.53
C HIS A 75 24.32 0.01 7.26
N VAL A 76 23.05 0.07 6.89
CA VAL A 76 22.58 -0.56 5.63
C VAL A 76 23.22 0.11 4.42
N LYS A 77 23.28 1.45 4.38
CA LYS A 77 23.94 2.20 3.30
C LYS A 77 25.43 1.84 3.19
N GLN A 78 26.14 1.78 4.32
CA GLN A 78 27.55 1.41 4.33
C GLN A 78 27.78 -0.05 3.92
N GLY A 79 26.95 -0.98 4.42
CA GLY A 79 27.06 -2.40 4.10
C GLY A 79 26.78 -2.69 2.63
N LEU A 80 25.74 -2.08 2.06
CA LEU A 80 25.37 -2.27 0.65
C LEU A 80 26.28 -1.55 -0.34
N ALA A 81 27.10 -0.59 0.12
CA ALA A 81 28.17 -0.03 -0.69
C ALA A 81 29.34 -1.01 -0.92
N GLN A 82 29.46 -2.04 -0.06
CA GLN A 82 30.55 -3.03 -0.10
C GLN A 82 30.10 -4.44 -0.48
N ALA A 83 28.79 -4.70 -0.48
CA ALA A 83 28.22 -6.01 -0.77
C ALA A 83 26.81 -5.88 -1.39
N ASP A 84 26.46 -6.80 -2.27
CA ASP A 84 25.15 -6.78 -2.94
C ASP A 84 23.97 -7.21 -2.04
N ARG A 85 24.26 -7.81 -0.87
CA ARG A 85 23.25 -8.40 0.02
C ARG A 85 23.57 -8.14 1.48
N GLY A 86 22.52 -7.90 2.27
CA GLY A 86 22.61 -7.72 3.72
C GLY A 86 21.34 -8.17 4.44
N LYS A 87 21.41 -8.23 5.78
CA LYS A 87 20.27 -8.57 6.65
C LYS A 87 20.10 -7.49 7.71
N LEU A 88 18.92 -6.88 7.76
CA LEU A 88 18.52 -5.96 8.81
C LEU A 88 17.68 -6.70 9.85
N ILE A 89 18.22 -6.87 11.06
CA ILE A 89 17.53 -7.54 12.17
C ILE A 89 17.00 -6.46 13.11
N MET A 90 15.69 -6.47 13.35
CA MET A 90 15.00 -5.50 14.18
C MET A 90 13.86 -6.18 14.95
N ALA A 91 13.64 -5.77 16.20
CA ALA A 91 12.55 -6.30 17.02
C ALA A 91 11.16 -5.91 16.47
N CYS A 92 10.12 -6.65 16.86
CA CYS A 92 8.73 -6.27 16.57
C CYS A 92 8.36 -4.92 17.22
N GLY A 93 7.51 -4.13 16.56
CA GLY A 93 7.12 -2.79 17.04
C GLY A 93 8.15 -1.66 16.84
N THR A 94 9.39 -1.95 16.44
CA THR A 94 10.44 -0.92 16.27
C THR A 94 10.37 -0.09 14.99
N GLY A 95 9.31 -0.27 14.19
CA GLY A 95 9.09 0.50 12.95
C GLY A 95 9.80 -0.05 11.71
N LYS A 96 9.96 -1.38 11.59
CA LYS A 96 10.64 -2.03 10.46
C LYS A 96 10.15 -1.58 9.09
N THR A 97 8.82 -1.50 8.91
CA THR A 97 8.20 -1.12 7.64
C THR A 97 8.55 0.32 7.25
N PHE A 98 8.48 1.25 8.22
CA PHE A 98 8.87 2.65 8.02
C PHE A 98 10.39 2.79 7.80
N THR A 99 11.22 2.07 8.56
CA THR A 99 12.67 2.06 8.33
C THR A 99 13.02 1.55 6.93
N ALA A 100 12.32 0.52 6.45
CA ALA A 100 12.54 -0.03 5.10
C ALA A 100 12.17 0.98 4.00
N LEU A 101 11.11 1.78 4.19
CA LEU A 101 10.78 2.90 3.30
C LEU A 101 11.93 3.91 3.23
N LYS A 102 12.43 4.37 4.38
CA LYS A 102 13.51 5.36 4.41
C LYS A 102 14.82 4.82 3.82
N ILE A 103 15.08 3.53 3.96
CA ILE A 103 16.20 2.86 3.27
C ILE A 103 15.98 2.85 1.75
N ALA A 104 14.77 2.52 1.30
CA ALA A 104 14.44 2.51 -0.12
C ALA A 104 14.57 3.90 -0.75
N GLU A 105 14.10 4.95 -0.06
CA GLU A 105 14.25 6.34 -0.52
C GLU A 105 15.71 6.77 -0.63
N GLU A 106 16.54 6.40 0.34
CA GLU A 106 17.97 6.76 0.36
C GLU A 106 18.78 6.00 -0.70
N LEU A 107 18.46 4.73 -0.96
CA LEU A 107 19.26 3.87 -1.85
C LEU A 107 18.78 3.86 -3.30
N ALA A 108 17.45 3.79 -3.51
CA ALA A 108 16.87 3.74 -4.84
C ALA A 108 16.47 5.14 -5.33
N GLY A 109 15.86 5.94 -4.46
CA GLY A 109 15.47 7.31 -4.77
C GLY A 109 14.46 7.46 -5.91
N ALA A 110 14.30 8.69 -6.38
CA ALA A 110 13.44 9.01 -7.53
C ALA A 110 14.02 8.41 -8.82
N GLY A 111 13.15 7.84 -9.67
CA GLY A 111 13.57 7.02 -10.82
C GLY A 111 14.08 5.62 -10.44
N GLY A 112 14.21 5.32 -9.14
CA GLY A 112 14.57 4.01 -8.63
C GLY A 112 13.43 2.99 -8.72
N ARG A 113 13.79 1.70 -8.63
CA ARG A 113 12.85 0.58 -8.59
C ARG A 113 13.09 -0.26 -7.35
N VAL A 114 12.02 -0.57 -6.64
CA VAL A 114 12.06 -1.35 -5.40
C VAL A 114 11.08 -2.51 -5.51
N LEU A 115 11.53 -3.72 -5.17
CA LEU A 115 10.69 -4.90 -5.01
C LEU A 115 10.55 -5.19 -3.52
N PHE A 116 9.32 -5.14 -3.02
CA PHE A 116 9.00 -5.40 -1.61
C PHE A 116 8.17 -6.66 -1.49
N LEU A 117 8.74 -7.70 -0.86
CA LEU A 117 8.10 -9.01 -0.73
C LEU A 117 7.38 -9.11 0.62
N VAL A 118 6.13 -9.58 0.60
CA VAL A 118 5.31 -9.76 1.80
C VAL A 118 4.66 -11.14 1.84
N PRO A 119 4.51 -11.74 3.03
CA PRO A 119 3.99 -13.09 3.17
C PRO A 119 2.45 -13.16 3.24
N SER A 120 1.75 -12.02 3.28
CA SER A 120 0.28 -11.99 3.31
C SER A 120 -0.27 -10.74 2.62
N LEU A 121 -1.51 -10.82 2.12
CA LEU A 121 -2.24 -9.68 1.55
C LEU A 121 -2.52 -8.59 2.61
N SER A 122 -2.68 -9.00 3.87
CA SER A 122 -2.77 -8.09 5.01
C SER A 122 -1.55 -7.18 5.11
N LEU A 123 -0.36 -7.78 5.12
CA LEU A 123 0.89 -7.03 5.21
C LEU A 123 1.16 -6.23 3.94
N LEU A 124 0.71 -6.70 2.77
CA LEU A 124 0.75 -5.92 1.54
C LEU A 124 0.00 -4.60 1.70
N SER A 125 -1.26 -4.68 2.14
CA SER A 125 -2.12 -3.51 2.32
C SER A 125 -1.54 -2.57 3.36
N GLN A 126 -1.16 -3.08 4.53
CA GLN A 126 -0.53 -2.28 5.59
C GLN A 126 0.76 -1.58 5.11
N THR A 127 1.61 -2.28 4.36
CA THR A 127 2.85 -1.70 3.83
C THR A 127 2.54 -0.62 2.81
N LEU A 128 1.59 -0.86 1.91
CA LEU A 128 1.18 0.10 0.88
C LEU A 128 0.62 1.38 1.50
N THR A 129 -0.31 1.25 2.46
CA THR A 129 -0.88 2.38 3.20
C THR A 129 0.23 3.19 3.88
N GLU A 130 1.07 2.51 4.67
CA GLU A 130 2.16 3.15 5.42
C GLU A 130 3.16 3.84 4.48
N TRP A 131 3.58 3.19 3.39
CA TRP A 131 4.53 3.78 2.44
C TRP A 131 3.94 4.97 1.68
N THR A 132 2.67 4.87 1.29
CA THR A 132 1.98 5.97 0.59
C THR A 132 1.84 7.19 1.49
N GLN A 133 1.57 6.99 2.78
CA GLN A 133 1.38 8.08 3.73
C GLN A 133 2.71 8.71 4.20
N GLU A 134 3.76 7.91 4.36
CA GLU A 134 5.01 8.33 5.00
C GLU A 134 6.17 8.61 4.03
N SER A 135 5.98 8.38 2.72
CA SER A 135 7.00 8.63 1.71
C SER A 135 7.22 10.12 1.48
N ASP A 136 8.47 10.54 1.44
CA ASP A 136 8.90 11.87 0.99
C ASP A 136 9.10 11.93 -0.51
N ILE A 137 9.44 10.80 -1.14
CA ILE A 137 9.50 10.67 -2.59
C ILE A 137 8.15 10.14 -3.11
N PRO A 138 7.51 10.80 -4.08
CA PRO A 138 6.29 10.29 -4.70
C PRO A 138 6.44 8.85 -5.20
N LEU A 139 5.44 8.01 -4.97
CA LEU A 139 5.50 6.57 -5.31
C LEU A 139 4.60 6.21 -6.48
N HIS A 140 5.11 5.36 -7.38
CA HIS A 140 4.28 4.55 -8.27
C HIS A 140 4.23 3.13 -7.72
N SER A 141 3.17 2.83 -6.97
CA SER A 141 2.98 1.54 -6.31
C SER A 141 2.19 0.57 -7.19
N PHE A 142 2.71 -0.65 -7.32
CA PHE A 142 2.09 -1.76 -8.03
C PHE A 142 1.94 -2.94 -7.08
N ALA A 143 0.75 -3.53 -6.99
CA ALA A 143 0.60 -4.81 -6.29
C ALA A 143 0.55 -5.97 -7.28
N VAL A 144 1.29 -7.02 -6.94
CA VAL A 144 1.28 -8.29 -7.65
C VAL A 144 0.85 -9.35 -6.65
N CYS A 145 -0.26 -10.00 -6.96
CA CYS A 145 -0.78 -11.09 -6.16
C CYS A 145 -0.59 -12.38 -6.97
N SER A 146 0.07 -13.36 -6.39
CA SER A 146 0.34 -14.66 -7.04
C SER A 146 -0.87 -15.60 -6.99
N ASP A 147 -1.82 -15.36 -6.09
CA ASP A 147 -3.11 -16.05 -6.11
C ASP A 147 -4.02 -15.43 -7.20
N SER A 148 -4.43 -16.25 -8.15
CA SER A 148 -5.48 -15.95 -9.13
C SER A 148 -6.87 -15.70 -8.49
N ASP A 149 -6.97 -15.90 -7.17
CA ASP A 149 -8.18 -15.74 -6.38
C ASP A 149 -8.34 -14.34 -5.75
N VAL A 150 -7.41 -13.39 -6.02
CA VAL A 150 -7.63 -11.99 -5.64
C VAL A 150 -8.78 -11.42 -6.47
N GLY A 151 -9.98 -11.48 -5.90
CA GLY A 151 -11.26 -11.12 -6.53
C GLY A 151 -12.26 -12.28 -6.70
N LYS A 152 -11.90 -13.52 -6.35
CA LYS A 152 -12.81 -14.68 -6.36
C LYS A 152 -12.98 -15.26 -4.95
N LYS A 153 -14.22 -15.64 -4.65
CA LYS A 153 -14.70 -16.18 -3.36
C LYS A 153 -13.66 -17.08 -2.66
N ARG A 154 -13.30 -16.75 -1.43
CA ARG A 154 -12.91 -17.73 -0.41
C ARG A 154 -13.78 -17.59 0.83
N SER A 155 -14.11 -18.73 1.41
CA SER A 155 -14.90 -18.93 2.63
C SER A 155 -14.09 -18.56 3.87
N GLN A 156 -14.69 -17.69 4.70
CA GLN A 156 -14.60 -17.45 6.16
C GLN A 156 -13.34 -17.67 7.00
N ASP A 157 -12.24 -18.24 6.52
CA ASP A 157 -11.08 -18.63 7.35
C ASP A 157 -9.73 -18.05 6.90
N ASP A 158 -9.73 -17.13 5.93
CA ASP A 158 -8.53 -16.41 5.54
C ASP A 158 -8.76 -14.91 5.75
N ASP A 159 -7.75 -14.21 6.27
CA ASP A 159 -7.70 -12.77 6.52
C ASP A 159 -7.96 -12.01 5.21
N SER A 160 -9.23 -11.96 4.80
CA SER A 160 -9.73 -11.38 3.57
C SER A 160 -9.76 -9.86 3.72
N ILE A 161 -8.57 -9.30 3.83
CA ILE A 161 -8.36 -7.88 3.64
C ILE A 161 -8.61 -7.63 2.17
N GLN A 162 -9.75 -6.99 1.92
CA GLN A 162 -10.00 -6.29 0.67
C GLN A 162 -8.85 -5.30 0.53
N ILE A 163 -7.85 -5.65 -0.27
CA ILE A 163 -6.78 -4.73 -0.62
C ILE A 163 -7.50 -3.52 -1.20
N PHE A 164 -7.46 -2.42 -0.46
CA PHE A 164 -8.21 -1.23 -0.77
C PHE A 164 -7.80 -0.77 -2.16
N THR A 165 -8.65 -1.06 -3.15
CA THR A 165 -8.45 -0.76 -4.57
C THR A 165 -8.25 0.73 -4.85
N HIS A 166 -8.45 1.59 -3.85
CA HIS A 166 -8.16 3.02 -3.91
C HIS A 166 -6.70 3.38 -3.60
N GLU A 167 -5.97 2.54 -2.86
CA GLU A 167 -4.53 2.74 -2.60
C GLU A 167 -3.68 2.13 -3.72
N LEU A 168 -4.22 1.11 -4.38
CA LEU A 168 -3.67 0.56 -5.60
C LEU A 168 -4.04 1.44 -6.78
N ARG A 169 -3.09 2.28 -7.24
CA ARG A 169 -3.22 2.99 -8.53
C ARG A 169 -3.38 2.03 -9.72
N TYR A 170 -3.08 0.75 -9.52
CA TYR A 170 -3.29 -0.30 -10.51
C TYR A 170 -3.82 -1.58 -9.86
N PRO A 171 -4.93 -2.17 -10.35
CA PRO A 171 -5.48 -3.41 -9.80
C PRO A 171 -4.42 -4.52 -9.85
N ALA A 172 -4.40 -5.38 -8.82
CA ALA A 172 -3.43 -6.46 -8.72
C ALA A 172 -3.38 -7.26 -10.03
N THR A 173 -2.19 -7.37 -10.64
CA THR A 173 -1.98 -8.14 -11.87
C THR A 173 -1.19 -9.40 -11.57
N THR A 174 -1.56 -10.50 -12.21
CA THR A 174 -0.83 -11.78 -12.17
C THR A 174 0.03 -11.98 -13.42
N GLU A 175 -0.07 -11.08 -14.42
CA GLU A 175 0.64 -11.17 -15.69
C GLU A 175 1.93 -10.33 -15.71
N PRO A 176 3.13 -10.95 -15.83
CA PRO A 176 4.41 -10.25 -15.83
C PRO A 176 4.57 -9.26 -16.99
N ALA A 177 4.13 -9.63 -18.20
CA ALA A 177 4.23 -8.78 -19.38
C ALA A 177 3.40 -7.49 -19.22
N ARG A 178 2.22 -7.63 -18.62
CA ARG A 178 1.34 -6.50 -18.33
C ARG A 178 1.91 -5.59 -17.26
N LEU A 179 2.50 -6.15 -16.21
CA LEU A 179 3.21 -5.36 -15.19
C LEU A 179 4.36 -4.56 -15.80
N ALA A 180 5.21 -5.20 -16.62
CA ALA A 180 6.34 -4.53 -17.26
C ALA A 180 5.88 -3.38 -18.18
N LEU A 181 4.82 -3.58 -18.96
CA LEU A 181 4.23 -2.56 -19.80
C LEU A 181 3.71 -1.37 -18.98
N GLU A 182 2.96 -1.64 -17.91
CA GLU A 182 2.34 -0.62 -17.08
C GLU A 182 3.34 0.14 -16.20
N MET A 183 4.42 -0.52 -15.78
CA MET A 183 5.57 0.12 -15.16
C MET A 183 6.31 1.01 -16.16
N GLY A 184 6.51 0.54 -17.40
CA GLY A 184 7.17 1.32 -18.44
C GLY A 184 6.40 2.60 -18.80
N LYS A 185 5.07 2.54 -18.89
CA LYS A 185 4.22 3.71 -19.16
C LYS A 185 4.25 4.78 -18.07
N ARG A 186 4.44 4.37 -16.81
CA ARG A 186 4.39 5.26 -15.64
C ARG A 186 5.77 5.60 -15.08
N PHE A 187 6.83 5.04 -15.66
CA PHE A 187 8.18 5.33 -15.21
C PHE A 187 8.51 6.80 -15.49
N ASP A 188 8.98 7.49 -14.46
CA ASP A 188 9.49 8.85 -14.56
C ASP A 188 10.64 9.06 -13.56
N ALA A 189 11.39 10.14 -13.74
CA ALA A 189 12.54 10.47 -12.91
C ALA A 189 12.16 11.13 -11.57
N GLN A 190 10.87 11.39 -11.32
CA GLN A 190 10.37 12.08 -10.12
C GLN A 190 9.80 11.11 -9.07
N HIS A 191 9.37 9.93 -9.49
CA HIS A 191 8.75 8.94 -8.62
C HIS A 191 9.65 7.71 -8.42
N MET A 192 9.57 7.11 -7.23
CA MET A 192 10.12 5.79 -6.99
C MET A 192 9.08 4.73 -7.35
N SER A 193 9.44 3.77 -8.20
CA SER A 193 8.55 2.67 -8.58
C SER A 193 8.66 1.53 -7.57
N VAL A 194 7.56 1.18 -6.91
CA VAL A 194 7.53 0.14 -5.87
C VAL A 194 6.60 -0.99 -6.30
N VAL A 195 7.14 -2.20 -6.43
CA VAL A 195 6.37 -3.41 -6.67
C VAL A 195 6.23 -4.16 -5.36
N LEU A 196 5.00 -4.22 -4.83
CA LEU A 196 4.67 -5.05 -3.68
C LEU A 196 4.19 -6.42 -4.18
N LEU A 197 4.95 -7.46 -3.89
CA LEU A 197 4.66 -8.82 -4.31
C LEU A 197 4.25 -9.67 -3.11
N HIS A 198 3.04 -10.21 -3.17
CA HIS A 198 2.59 -11.25 -2.25
C HIS A 198 3.13 -12.61 -2.69
N LEU A 199 3.82 -13.31 -1.78
CA LEU A 199 4.28 -14.68 -1.97
C LEU A 199 3.56 -15.61 -0.98
N PRO A 200 2.68 -16.51 -1.44
CA PRO A 200 2.04 -17.49 -0.58
C PRO A 200 3.13 -18.39 -0.02
N PHE A 201 3.18 -18.47 1.30
CA PHE A 201 4.08 -19.37 1.99
C PHE A 201 3.57 -20.80 1.77
N HIS A 202 4.04 -21.49 0.73
CA HIS A 202 3.90 -22.95 0.68
C HIS A 202 4.82 -23.53 1.76
N ARG A 203 4.22 -23.96 2.89
CA ARG A 203 4.88 -24.86 3.83
C ARG A 203 5.32 -26.09 3.04
N ARG A 204 6.62 -26.25 2.84
CA ARG A 204 7.21 -27.57 2.58
C ARG A 204 7.26 -28.36 3.87
#